data_AF-A0A815KM67-F1
#
_entry.id   AF-A0A815KM67-F1
#
_cell.length_a   1.000
_cell.length_b   1.000
_cell.length_c   1.000
_cell.angle_alpha   90.00
_cell.angle_beta   90.00
_cell.angle_gamma   90.00
#
_symmetry.space_group_name_H-M   'P 1'
#
loop_
_entity.id
_entity.type
_entity.pdbx_description
1 polymer ?
#
loop_
_entity_poly.entity_id
_entity_poly.type
_entity_poly.pdbx_seq_one_letter_code
_entity_poly.pdbx_strand_id
1 'polypeptide(L)'
;MILAAVITVPLVLHFTQHSKQMTLSNQTTTQQNTSNILSEIHGVLDNAANNTVTSMANNSIITTAGMTNATTKTTGGVVNTATIVTAIAQNTTTTVPTTRVTSSMVKTQYSSALTVNSQIYCRESPCSIPDTYFQAIQLNVSMSGNYTFVSNSSMDTYGFLYYNTFDPNNSTANQITYDDDDGGAHQFKFTAYLQTLTRYILVATTYATNTIGPFTITATGVAPISFSSINVSSSSSFVLSQYSSALNSSSATYCRTGNCSSSEYYYFSAFLINVNTSGYYTIGSQSNMDTYGYIYSISFNASVPLQNMMAYSDDDGGNRQFSLYLFIDTTIKYILIATTYASDTVGAFSIISYGPGSVQFIIQQ
;
A
#
# COMPACT_ATOMS: atom_id res chain seq x y z
N MET A 1 11.27 61.35 -25.76
CA MET A 1 12.30 60.56 -26.47
C MET A 1 12.37 59.22 -25.76
N ILE A 2 11.97 58.17 -26.46
CA ILE A 2 11.78 56.80 -25.97
C ILE A 2 13.14 56.12 -25.89
N LEU A 3 13.43 55.41 -24.80
CA LEU A 3 14.33 54.27 -24.84
C LEU A 3 13.90 53.25 -23.77
N ALA A 4 13.15 52.25 -24.23
CA ALA A 4 12.82 51.06 -23.47
C ALA A 4 14.00 50.08 -23.60
N ALA A 5 14.60 49.68 -22.48
CA ALA A 5 15.57 48.60 -22.44
C ALA A 5 14.81 47.29 -22.13
N VAL A 6 14.71 46.44 -23.16
CA VAL A 6 14.24 45.06 -23.05
C VAL A 6 15.41 44.23 -22.51
N ILE A 7 15.27 43.70 -21.31
CA ILE A 7 16.19 42.67 -20.78
C ILE A 7 15.45 41.34 -20.88
N THR A 8 15.84 40.52 -21.84
CA THR A 8 15.46 39.12 -21.96
C THR A 8 16.30 38.28 -21.01
N VAL A 9 15.66 37.66 -20.02
CA VAL A 9 16.27 36.62 -19.18
C VAL A 9 15.88 35.26 -19.77
N PRO A 10 16.82 34.37 -20.11
CA PRO A 10 16.47 33.02 -20.52
C PRO A 10 15.95 32.22 -19.32
N LEU A 11 14.73 31.71 -19.45
CA LEU A 11 14.12 30.75 -18.55
C LEU A 11 14.83 29.40 -18.72
N VAL A 12 15.73 29.05 -17.81
CA VAL A 12 16.29 27.70 -17.72
C VAL A 12 15.37 26.88 -16.82
N LEU A 13 14.48 26.10 -17.43
CA LEU A 13 13.78 25.01 -16.75
C LEU A 13 14.79 23.90 -16.41
N HIS A 14 15.16 23.77 -15.14
CA HIS A 14 15.78 22.55 -14.63
C HIS A 14 14.68 21.52 -14.36
N PHE A 15 14.58 20.52 -15.23
CA PHE A 15 13.92 19.25 -14.91
C PHE A 15 14.94 18.37 -14.18
N THR A 16 14.77 18.17 -12.88
CA THR A 16 15.55 17.18 -12.14
C THR A 16 14.87 15.82 -12.27
N GLN A 17 15.33 15.03 -13.24
CA GLN A 17 14.93 13.64 -13.43
C GLN A 17 15.80 12.78 -12.49
N HIS A 18 15.26 12.32 -11.36
CA HIS A 18 15.96 11.36 -10.50
C HIS A 18 15.89 9.96 -11.10
N SER A 19 16.89 9.62 -11.93
CA SER A 19 17.24 8.23 -12.20
C SER A 19 18.35 7.79 -11.24
N LYS A 20 18.06 6.82 -10.38
CA LYS A 20 19.07 6.11 -9.57
C LYS A 20 19.86 5.20 -10.52
N GLN A 21 20.98 5.68 -11.06
CA GLN A 21 22.03 4.80 -11.57
C GLN A 21 23.01 4.47 -10.43
N MET A 22 22.96 3.22 -9.99
CA MET A 22 23.95 2.62 -9.11
C MET A 22 25.26 2.46 -9.89
N THR A 23 26.23 3.35 -9.65
CA THR A 23 27.57 3.24 -10.23
C THR A 23 28.40 2.27 -9.38
N LEU A 24 28.63 1.06 -9.88
CA LEU A 24 29.60 0.13 -9.31
C LEU A 24 31.01 0.58 -9.71
N SER A 25 31.85 0.92 -8.74
CA SER A 25 33.28 1.15 -8.99
C SER A 25 34.01 -0.19 -9.15
N ASN A 26 34.75 -0.30 -10.25
CA ASN A 26 35.62 -1.44 -10.54
C ASN A 26 36.83 -1.44 -9.60
N GLN A 27 36.94 -2.46 -8.74
CA GLN A 27 38.23 -2.94 -8.27
C GLN A 27 38.44 -4.38 -8.74
N THR A 28 39.48 -4.52 -9.55
CA THR A 28 40.05 -5.73 -10.12
C THR A 28 40.64 -6.61 -9.03
N THR A 29 40.12 -7.82 -8.84
CA THR A 29 40.89 -9.04 -8.54
C THR A 29 39.99 -10.28 -8.57
N THR A 30 40.53 -11.38 -9.11
CA THR A 30 40.01 -12.77 -9.06
C THR A 30 39.04 -13.23 -10.17
N GLN A 31 39.50 -13.21 -11.42
CA GLN A 31 39.03 -14.17 -12.43
C GLN A 31 39.72 -15.52 -12.20
N GLN A 32 39.05 -16.48 -11.56
CA GLN A 32 39.32 -17.91 -11.82
C GLN A 32 38.28 -18.93 -11.33
N ASN A 33 37.09 -18.55 -10.84
CA ASN A 33 36.13 -19.53 -10.29
C ASN A 33 34.67 -19.42 -10.77
N THR A 34 34.39 -18.74 -11.88
CA THR A 34 33.02 -18.63 -12.44
C THR A 34 32.75 -19.54 -13.65
N SER A 35 33.72 -20.35 -14.08
CA SER A 35 33.56 -21.27 -15.21
C SER A 35 32.80 -22.57 -14.89
N ASN A 36 32.67 -22.96 -13.61
CA ASN A 36 32.07 -24.26 -13.25
C ASN A 36 30.58 -24.19 -12.90
N ILE A 37 30.05 -23.01 -12.54
CA ILE A 37 28.64 -22.87 -12.11
C ILE A 37 27.69 -22.64 -13.31
N LEU A 38 28.20 -22.13 -14.44
CA LEU A 38 27.39 -21.92 -15.66
C LEU A 38 27.10 -23.20 -16.45
N SER A 39 27.83 -24.30 -16.19
CA SER A 39 27.58 -25.60 -16.84
C SER A 39 26.49 -26.43 -16.14
N GLU A 40 26.27 -26.23 -14.84
CA GLU A 40 25.25 -26.96 -14.06
C GLU A 40 23.85 -26.34 -14.16
N ILE A 41 23.74 -25.06 -14.55
CA ILE A 41 22.43 -24.39 -14.72
C ILE A 41 21.80 -24.69 -16.08
N HIS A 42 22.59 -24.94 -17.14
CA HIS A 42 22.05 -25.34 -18.45
C HIS A 42 21.50 -26.78 -18.47
N GLY A 43 22.01 -27.69 -17.64
CA GLY A 43 21.51 -29.07 -17.56
C GLY A 43 20.17 -29.24 -16.83
N VAL A 44 19.76 -28.25 -16.02
CA VAL A 44 18.53 -28.32 -15.22
C VAL A 44 17.33 -27.68 -15.94
N LEU A 45 17.57 -26.73 -16.85
CA LEU A 45 16.50 -26.06 -17.61
C LEU A 45 16.00 -26.89 -18.82
N ASP A 46 16.83 -27.75 -19.40
CA ASP A 46 16.41 -28.62 -20.52
C ASP A 46 15.53 -29.81 -20.09
N ASN A 47 15.54 -30.18 -18.81
CA ASN A 47 14.69 -31.25 -18.25
C ASN A 47 13.29 -30.77 -17.80
N ALA A 48 13.08 -29.47 -17.64
CA ALA A 48 11.78 -28.91 -17.25
C ALA A 48 10.86 -28.62 -18.45
N ALA A 49 11.41 -28.45 -19.66
CA ALA A 49 10.65 -28.16 -20.87
C ALA A 49 10.04 -29.40 -21.55
N ASN A 50 10.52 -30.61 -21.24
CA ASN A 50 10.06 -31.86 -21.87
C ASN A 50 8.92 -32.60 -21.12
N ASN A 51 8.50 -32.12 -19.95
CA ASN A 51 7.49 -32.80 -19.13
C ASN A 51 6.10 -32.11 -19.10
N THR A 52 5.86 -31.12 -19.96
CA THR A 52 4.63 -30.31 -19.93
C THR A 52 3.81 -30.31 -21.22
N VAL A 53 4.15 -31.15 -22.21
CA VAL A 53 3.54 -31.11 -23.57
C VAL A 53 2.78 -32.40 -23.96
N THR A 54 2.40 -33.27 -23.02
CA THR A 54 1.65 -34.51 -23.33
C THR A 54 0.34 -34.73 -22.56
N SER A 55 -0.35 -33.67 -22.14
CA SER A 55 -1.67 -33.85 -21.50
C SER A 55 -2.75 -32.82 -21.86
N MET A 56 -2.88 -32.40 -23.12
CA MET A 56 -4.10 -31.72 -23.59
C MET A 56 -4.38 -31.97 -25.08
N ALA A 57 -4.85 -33.18 -25.41
CA ALA A 57 -5.62 -33.42 -26.62
C ALA A 57 -6.52 -34.65 -26.41
N ASN A 58 -7.83 -34.41 -26.41
CA ASN A 58 -8.96 -35.35 -26.56
C ASN A 58 -9.98 -35.19 -25.44
N ASN A 59 -10.94 -34.29 -25.63
CA ASN A 59 -12.28 -34.52 -25.09
C ASN A 59 -13.32 -33.99 -26.08
N SER A 60 -13.54 -34.77 -27.14
CA SER A 60 -14.70 -34.67 -28.01
C SER A 60 -15.85 -35.51 -27.44
N ILE A 61 -16.91 -34.81 -27.04
CA ILE A 61 -18.33 -35.17 -27.16
C ILE A 61 -18.63 -36.67 -27.36
N ILE A 62 -19.10 -37.32 -26.29
CA ILE A 62 -19.94 -38.52 -26.40
C ILE A 62 -21.17 -38.33 -25.49
N THR A 63 -22.32 -38.09 -26.10
CA THR A 63 -23.64 -38.29 -25.52
C THR A 63 -23.98 -39.78 -25.60
N THR A 64 -24.07 -40.46 -24.46
CA THR A 64 -24.63 -41.82 -24.39
C THR A 64 -25.94 -41.78 -23.62
N ALA A 65 -27.02 -42.10 -24.33
CA ALA A 65 -28.33 -42.35 -23.76
C ALA A 65 -28.26 -43.53 -22.77
N GLY A 66 -28.76 -43.31 -21.56
CA GLY A 66 -28.97 -44.37 -20.57
C GLY A 66 -30.17 -45.24 -20.96
N MET A 67 -29.90 -46.36 -21.63
CA MET A 67 -30.76 -47.54 -21.62
C MET A 67 -30.11 -48.57 -20.69
N THR A 68 -30.68 -48.78 -19.51
CA THR A 68 -30.42 -49.98 -18.71
C THR A 68 -31.67 -50.84 -18.68
N ASN A 69 -31.46 -52.06 -19.19
CA ASN A 69 -32.43 -53.13 -19.35
C ASN A 69 -33.00 -53.61 -18.02
N ALA A 70 -34.29 -53.92 -18.06
CA ALA A 70 -35.00 -54.72 -17.09
C ALA A 70 -34.49 -56.18 -17.10
N THR A 71 -34.29 -56.74 -15.91
CA THR A 71 -34.11 -58.17 -15.70
C THR A 71 -35.47 -58.78 -15.39
N THR A 72 -36.15 -59.35 -16.39
CA THR A 72 -37.37 -60.15 -16.20
C THR A 72 -37.04 -61.63 -16.12
N LYS A 73 -37.50 -62.22 -15.01
CA LYS A 73 -37.46 -63.62 -14.62
C LYS A 73 -38.44 -64.42 -15.49
N THR A 74 -37.95 -65.44 -16.19
CA THR A 74 -38.77 -66.36 -16.99
C THR A 74 -39.50 -67.38 -16.11
N THR A 75 -40.83 -67.42 -16.23
CA THR A 75 -41.65 -68.62 -15.97
C THR A 75 -42.80 -68.64 -16.96
N GLY A 76 -43.05 -69.82 -17.54
CA GLY A 76 -43.83 -69.99 -18.76
C GLY A 76 -45.33 -69.73 -18.67
N GLY A 77 -45.93 -69.57 -19.86
CA GLY A 77 -47.36 -69.49 -20.07
C GLY A 77 -47.67 -69.22 -21.54
N VAL A 78 -48.30 -70.21 -22.18
CA VAL A 78 -48.86 -70.14 -23.54
C VAL A 78 -50.05 -69.15 -23.56
N VAL A 79 -50.24 -68.40 -24.65
CA VAL A 79 -51.51 -68.19 -25.41
C VAL A 79 -51.49 -66.91 -26.28
N ASN A 80 -51.83 -67.13 -27.56
CA ASN A 80 -52.48 -66.32 -28.62
C ASN A 80 -52.02 -64.91 -29.08
N THR A 81 -51.75 -64.89 -30.40
CA THR A 81 -52.10 -63.89 -31.43
C THR A 81 -52.86 -62.64 -31.01
N ALA A 82 -52.36 -61.45 -31.37
CA ALA A 82 -53.06 -60.47 -32.22
C ALA A 82 -52.21 -59.22 -32.54
N THR A 83 -52.32 -58.77 -33.80
CA THR A 83 -52.20 -57.39 -34.30
C THR A 83 -50.81 -56.72 -34.39
N ILE A 84 -50.29 -56.67 -35.61
CA ILE A 84 -49.30 -55.67 -36.05
C ILE A 84 -50.09 -54.42 -36.44
N VAL A 85 -49.95 -53.34 -35.67
CA VAL A 85 -50.31 -51.98 -36.12
C VAL A 85 -49.06 -51.13 -36.08
N THR A 86 -48.62 -50.73 -37.26
CA THR A 86 -47.55 -49.77 -37.50
C THR A 86 -48.03 -48.38 -37.03
N ALA A 87 -47.51 -47.87 -35.92
CA ALA A 87 -47.67 -46.48 -35.53
C ALA A 87 -46.39 -45.71 -35.86
N ILE A 88 -46.47 -44.86 -36.89
CA ILE A 88 -45.44 -43.91 -37.28
C ILE A 88 -45.37 -42.83 -36.20
N ALA A 89 -44.28 -42.78 -35.43
CA ALA A 89 -44.04 -41.71 -34.46
C ALA A 89 -43.74 -40.40 -35.21
N GLN A 90 -44.66 -39.44 -35.11
CA GLN A 90 -44.41 -38.06 -35.52
C GLN A 90 -43.49 -37.40 -34.49
N ASN A 91 -42.32 -36.94 -34.95
CA ASN A 91 -41.41 -36.09 -34.19
C ASN A 91 -42.06 -34.71 -33.97
N THR A 92 -42.67 -34.51 -32.81
CA THR A 92 -43.03 -33.18 -32.32
C THR A 92 -41.85 -32.58 -31.57
N THR A 93 -41.15 -31.67 -32.24
CA THR A 93 -40.08 -30.86 -31.64
C THR A 93 -40.71 -29.83 -30.70
N THR A 94 -40.83 -30.17 -29.43
CA THR A 94 -41.26 -29.23 -28.38
C THR A 94 -40.08 -28.30 -28.06
N THR A 95 -40.08 -27.10 -28.62
CA THR A 95 -39.17 -26.03 -28.22
C THR A 95 -39.54 -25.56 -26.81
N VAL A 96 -38.84 -26.05 -25.79
CA VAL A 96 -38.91 -25.49 -24.44
C VAL A 96 -38.37 -24.07 -24.51
N PRO A 97 -39.14 -23.04 -24.13
CA PRO A 97 -38.61 -21.69 -24.05
C PRO A 97 -37.58 -21.65 -22.92
N THR A 98 -36.30 -21.59 -23.26
CA THR A 98 -35.26 -21.21 -22.30
C THR A 98 -35.47 -19.74 -21.93
N THR A 99 -36.18 -19.50 -20.84
CA THR A 99 -36.21 -18.21 -20.15
C THR A 99 -34.79 -17.91 -19.69
N ARG A 100 -34.10 -17.06 -20.45
CA ARG A 100 -32.82 -16.47 -20.04
C ARG A 100 -33.09 -15.59 -18.83
N VAL A 101 -32.90 -16.14 -17.63
CA VAL A 101 -32.91 -15.36 -16.39
C VAL A 101 -31.72 -14.40 -16.46
N THR A 102 -31.98 -13.17 -16.89
CA THR A 102 -31.03 -12.07 -16.71
C THR A 102 -30.99 -11.79 -15.21
N SER A 103 -30.01 -12.38 -14.52
CA SER A 103 -29.70 -12.03 -13.14
C SER A 103 -29.44 -10.52 -13.09
N SER A 104 -30.40 -9.75 -12.59
CA SER A 104 -30.22 -8.31 -12.41
C SER A 104 -29.20 -8.10 -11.30
N MET A 105 -28.20 -7.26 -11.55
CA MET A 105 -27.27 -6.88 -10.49
C MET A 105 -28.04 -6.08 -9.43
N VAL A 106 -27.75 -6.37 -8.17
CA VAL A 106 -28.34 -5.70 -7.02
C VAL A 106 -27.44 -4.56 -6.59
N LYS A 107 -28.03 -3.44 -6.21
CA LYS A 107 -27.32 -2.28 -5.66
C LYS A 107 -27.53 -2.19 -4.15
N THR A 108 -26.46 -1.87 -3.42
CA THR A 108 -26.52 -1.54 -1.99
C THR A 108 -25.69 -0.31 -1.72
N GLN A 109 -26.11 0.53 -0.77
CA GLN A 109 -25.44 1.79 -0.47
C GLN A 109 -25.00 1.84 0.99
N TYR A 110 -23.89 2.55 1.20
CA TYR A 110 -23.36 2.95 2.50
C TYR A 110 -23.10 4.44 2.48
N SER A 111 -23.46 5.16 3.54
CA SER A 111 -23.24 6.60 3.65
C SER A 111 -22.62 6.94 5.00
N SER A 112 -21.63 7.83 4.99
CA SER A 112 -21.00 8.34 6.21
C SER A 112 -20.30 9.67 5.95
N ALA A 113 -19.44 10.08 6.87
CA ALA A 113 -18.59 11.26 6.72
C ALA A 113 -17.23 11.04 7.36
N LEU A 114 -16.18 11.51 6.68
CA LEU A 114 -14.89 11.74 7.31
C LEU A 114 -14.99 13.03 8.14
N THR A 115 -14.50 13.00 9.36
CA THR A 115 -14.54 14.11 10.31
C THR A 115 -13.20 14.23 11.03
N VAL A 116 -12.99 15.30 11.80
CA VAL A 116 -11.80 15.45 12.66
C VAL A 116 -11.65 14.34 13.72
N ASN A 117 -12.72 13.59 14.00
CA ASN A 117 -12.70 12.45 14.92
C ASN A 117 -12.49 11.10 14.20
N SER A 118 -12.41 11.11 12.86
CA SER A 118 -12.10 9.91 12.10
C SER A 118 -10.65 9.48 12.36
N GLN A 119 -10.40 8.18 12.21
CA GLN A 119 -9.04 7.66 12.34
C GLN A 119 -8.16 8.23 11.21
N ILE A 120 -6.86 8.41 11.50
CA ILE A 120 -5.87 8.93 10.55
C ILE A 120 -4.80 7.88 10.29
N TYR A 121 -4.24 7.88 9.09
CA TYR A 121 -3.14 6.99 8.70
C TYR A 121 -2.26 7.63 7.62
N CYS A 122 -1.11 7.01 7.39
CA CYS A 122 -0.29 7.27 6.21
C CYS A 122 -0.83 6.46 5.04
N ARG A 123 -1.49 7.13 4.08
CA ARG A 123 -1.96 6.45 2.85
C ARG A 123 -0.77 5.88 2.08
N GLU A 124 0.20 6.75 1.77
CA GLU A 124 1.43 6.38 1.09
C GLU A 124 2.53 6.23 2.15
N SER A 125 2.99 4.99 2.36
CA SER A 125 4.12 4.72 3.24
C SER A 125 5.42 4.83 2.43
N PRO A 126 6.45 5.53 2.92
CA PRO A 126 6.52 6.23 4.20
C PRO A 126 5.88 7.63 4.17
N CYS A 127 5.17 8.02 5.24
CA CYS A 127 4.70 9.40 5.41
C CYS A 127 5.19 10.04 6.70
N SER A 128 5.46 11.34 6.61
CA SER A 128 6.06 12.17 7.66
C SER A 128 5.11 12.39 8.84
N ILE A 129 3.82 12.54 8.55
CA ILE A 129 2.75 12.79 9.52
C ILE A 129 1.49 12.10 8.99
N PRO A 130 0.86 11.18 9.74
CA PRO A 130 -0.46 10.69 9.38
C PRO A 130 -1.42 11.87 9.29
N ASP A 131 -1.90 12.15 8.09
CA ASP A 131 -2.69 13.35 7.80
C ASP A 131 -3.95 13.03 6.99
N THR A 132 -4.18 11.75 6.72
CA THR A 132 -5.27 11.31 5.88
C THR A 132 -6.32 10.62 6.74
N TYR A 133 -7.52 11.23 6.83
CA TYR A 133 -8.66 10.66 7.53
C TYR A 133 -9.23 9.47 6.75
N PHE A 134 -9.62 8.42 7.44
CA PHE A 134 -10.22 7.25 6.79
C PHE A 134 -11.39 6.68 7.60
N GLN A 135 -12.19 5.87 6.90
CA GLN A 135 -13.15 4.98 7.51
C GLN A 135 -12.97 3.56 6.99
N ALA A 136 -12.83 2.61 7.91
CA ALA A 136 -12.81 1.19 7.59
C ALA A 136 -14.19 0.57 7.72
N ILE A 137 -14.58 -0.18 6.70
CA ILE A 137 -15.91 -0.74 6.54
C ILE A 137 -15.74 -2.23 6.26
N GLN A 138 -16.19 -3.06 7.18
CA GLN A 138 -16.25 -4.50 6.96
C GLN A 138 -17.38 -4.81 5.97
N LEU A 139 -17.07 -5.63 4.97
CA LEU A 139 -18.04 -6.15 4.02
C LEU A 139 -18.50 -7.54 4.46
N ASN A 140 -19.81 -7.74 4.56
CA ASN A 140 -20.40 -9.05 4.76
C ASN A 140 -21.07 -9.52 3.46
N VAL A 141 -20.44 -10.49 2.82
CA VAL A 141 -20.77 -10.98 1.48
C VAL A 141 -21.63 -12.22 1.59
N SER A 142 -22.88 -12.12 1.12
CA SER A 142 -23.88 -13.19 1.19
C SER A 142 -23.79 -14.18 0.03
N MET A 143 -23.19 -13.79 -1.09
CA MET A 143 -23.01 -14.60 -2.29
C MET A 143 -21.67 -14.28 -2.96
N SER A 144 -20.91 -15.30 -3.34
CA SER A 144 -19.63 -15.10 -4.01
C SER A 144 -19.86 -14.59 -5.44
N GLY A 145 -19.07 -13.61 -5.88
CA GLY A 145 -19.23 -13.04 -7.21
C GLY A 145 -18.46 -11.73 -7.40
N ASN A 146 -18.63 -11.14 -8.58
CA ASN A 146 -18.05 -9.83 -8.88
C ASN A 146 -18.92 -8.71 -8.29
N TYR A 147 -18.25 -7.78 -7.62
CA TYR A 147 -18.82 -6.59 -7.01
C TYR A 147 -18.06 -5.36 -7.47
N THR A 148 -18.80 -4.37 -7.95
CA THR A 148 -18.26 -3.05 -8.29
C THR A 148 -18.62 -2.06 -7.19
N PHE A 149 -17.62 -1.36 -6.66
CA PHE A 149 -17.78 -0.29 -5.68
C PHE A 149 -17.53 1.04 -6.38
N VAL A 150 -18.37 2.03 -6.09
CA VAL A 150 -18.24 3.39 -6.62
C VAL A 150 -18.54 4.37 -5.48
N SER A 151 -17.69 5.36 -5.25
CA SER A 151 -18.00 6.44 -4.33
C SER A 151 -18.77 7.59 -4.99
N ASN A 152 -19.38 8.42 -4.16
CA ASN A 152 -19.90 9.71 -4.56
C ASN A 152 -19.81 10.69 -3.38
N SER A 153 -19.10 11.79 -3.61
CA SER A 153 -18.82 12.86 -2.67
C SER A 153 -18.50 14.16 -3.43
N SER A 154 -18.49 15.29 -2.71
CA SER A 154 -17.84 16.51 -3.18
C SER A 154 -16.32 16.51 -2.98
N MET A 155 -15.81 15.54 -2.22
CA MET A 155 -14.37 15.33 -2.01
C MET A 155 -13.79 14.49 -3.14
N ASP A 156 -12.49 14.64 -3.37
CA ASP A 156 -11.68 13.70 -4.14
C ASP A 156 -11.45 12.43 -3.29
N THR A 157 -12.18 11.35 -3.60
CA THR A 157 -12.21 10.15 -2.75
C THR A 157 -11.29 9.06 -3.26
N TYR A 158 -10.60 8.39 -2.35
CA TYR A 158 -9.72 7.27 -2.64
C TYR A 158 -10.25 6.03 -1.90
N GLY A 159 -10.45 4.92 -2.61
CA GLY A 159 -10.92 3.65 -2.06
C GLY A 159 -9.84 2.56 -2.11
N PHE A 160 -9.76 1.76 -1.05
CA PHE A 160 -8.88 0.61 -0.96
C PHE A 160 -9.65 -0.62 -0.48
N LEU A 161 -9.40 -1.78 -1.07
CA LEU A 161 -9.98 -3.05 -0.63
C LEU A 161 -8.90 -3.96 -0.07
N TYR A 162 -9.13 -4.51 1.12
CA TYR A 162 -8.20 -5.39 1.83
C TYR A 162 -8.81 -6.78 2.07
N TYR A 163 -7.94 -7.78 2.02
CA TYR A 163 -8.23 -9.14 2.45
C TYR A 163 -8.05 -9.25 3.97
N ASN A 164 -9.07 -9.74 4.67
CA ASN A 164 -9.08 -10.06 6.11
C ASN A 164 -8.87 -8.87 7.07
N THR A 165 -7.70 -8.23 7.04
CA THR A 165 -7.30 -7.15 7.96
C THR A 165 -6.69 -5.97 7.22
N PHE A 166 -6.94 -4.77 7.72
CA PHE A 166 -6.27 -3.53 7.35
C PHE A 166 -5.49 -3.04 8.58
N ASP A 167 -4.23 -2.70 8.39
CA ASP A 167 -3.37 -2.11 9.42
C ASP A 167 -2.96 -0.70 8.97
N PRO A 168 -3.37 0.38 9.67
CA PRO A 168 -3.00 1.73 9.30
C PRO A 168 -1.49 2.02 9.42
N ASN A 169 -0.72 1.19 10.14
CA ASN A 169 0.74 1.30 10.21
C ASN A 169 1.45 0.59 9.03
N ASN A 170 0.72 -0.28 8.33
CA ASN A 170 1.20 -1.02 7.17
C ASN A 170 0.09 -1.09 6.12
N SER A 171 -0.21 0.07 5.53
CA SER A 171 -1.34 0.27 4.61
C SER A 171 -1.24 -0.55 3.33
N THR A 172 -0.10 -1.17 3.02
CA THR A 172 0.03 -2.04 1.84
C THR A 172 -0.24 -3.52 2.15
N ALA A 173 -0.23 -3.90 3.43
CA ALA A 173 -0.45 -5.28 3.84
C ALA A 173 -1.89 -5.72 3.52
N ASN A 174 -2.02 -6.88 2.85
CA ASN A 174 -3.28 -7.49 2.44
C ASN A 174 -4.15 -6.64 1.48
N GLN A 175 -3.60 -5.59 0.87
CA GLN A 175 -4.29 -4.81 -0.13
C GLN A 175 -4.58 -5.67 -1.37
N ILE A 176 -5.82 -5.65 -1.84
CA ILE A 176 -6.28 -6.37 -3.04
C ILE A 176 -6.28 -5.43 -4.24
N THR A 177 -6.90 -4.27 -4.09
CA THR A 177 -7.05 -3.26 -5.15
C THR A 177 -7.31 -1.89 -4.53
N TYR A 178 -7.14 -0.85 -5.32
CA TYR A 178 -7.39 0.53 -4.95
C TYR A 178 -7.71 1.35 -6.19
N ASP A 179 -8.33 2.51 -6.00
CA ASP A 179 -8.61 3.49 -7.06
C ASP A 179 -8.98 4.85 -6.44
N ASP A 180 -8.76 5.94 -7.16
CA ASP A 180 -9.11 7.31 -6.77
C ASP A 180 -9.94 8.09 -7.80
N ASP A 181 -9.99 7.70 -9.07
CA ASP A 181 -10.64 8.52 -10.11
C ASP A 181 -11.44 7.79 -11.21
N ASP A 182 -11.42 6.45 -11.29
CA ASP A 182 -12.11 5.69 -12.35
C ASP A 182 -13.65 5.80 -12.28
N GLY A 183 -14.20 6.29 -11.17
CA GLY A 183 -15.62 6.60 -10.98
C GLY A 183 -16.07 7.88 -11.68
N GLY A 184 -15.12 8.71 -12.12
CA GLY A 184 -15.36 10.05 -12.65
C GLY A 184 -15.63 11.08 -11.55
N ALA A 185 -15.41 12.35 -11.84
CA ALA A 185 -15.51 13.44 -10.86
C ALA A 185 -14.69 13.16 -9.57
N HIS A 186 -13.49 12.61 -9.73
CA HIS A 186 -12.56 12.31 -8.61
C HIS A 186 -13.13 11.30 -7.60
N GLN A 187 -13.88 10.32 -8.10
CA GLN A 187 -14.49 9.28 -7.28
C GLN A 187 -13.83 7.94 -7.59
N PHE A 188 -13.54 7.14 -6.55
CA PHE A 188 -13.01 5.82 -6.75
C PHE A 188 -14.05 4.87 -7.37
N LYS A 189 -13.57 3.95 -8.19
CA LYS A 189 -14.33 2.82 -8.72
C LYS A 189 -13.42 1.63 -9.01
N PHE A 190 -13.79 0.49 -8.46
CA PHE A 190 -13.12 -0.78 -8.80
C PHE A 190 -14.09 -1.96 -8.72
N THR A 191 -13.72 -3.05 -9.39
CA THR A 191 -14.44 -4.33 -9.37
C THR A 191 -13.55 -5.41 -8.75
N ALA A 192 -14.09 -6.17 -7.80
CA ALA A 192 -13.41 -7.30 -7.18
C ALA A 192 -14.31 -8.53 -7.10
N TYR A 193 -13.70 -9.71 -7.24
CA TYR A 193 -14.38 -10.97 -6.94
C TYR A 193 -14.31 -11.24 -5.44
N LEU A 194 -15.47 -11.27 -4.78
CA LEU A 194 -15.58 -11.50 -3.34
C LEU A 194 -16.14 -12.89 -3.06
N GLN A 195 -15.65 -13.53 -2.01
CA GLN A 195 -16.11 -14.84 -1.55
C GLN A 195 -16.97 -14.72 -0.28
N THR A 196 -17.98 -15.58 -0.16
CA THR A 196 -18.71 -15.74 1.11
C THR A 196 -17.79 -16.25 2.22
N LEU A 197 -18.15 -15.99 3.47
CA LEU A 197 -17.38 -16.35 4.68
C LEU A 197 -15.96 -15.78 4.75
N THR A 198 -15.56 -14.97 3.78
CA THR A 198 -14.29 -14.27 3.75
C THR A 198 -14.49 -12.85 4.26
N ARG A 199 -13.61 -12.42 5.15
CA ARG A 199 -13.62 -11.06 5.67
C ARG A 199 -12.92 -10.14 4.67
N TYR A 200 -13.59 -9.06 4.29
CA TYR A 200 -13.00 -7.97 3.51
C TYR A 200 -13.19 -6.64 4.23
N ILE A 201 -12.21 -5.76 4.11
CA ILE A 201 -12.28 -4.40 4.64
C ILE A 201 -12.15 -3.43 3.47
N LEU A 202 -13.17 -2.60 3.29
CA LEU A 202 -13.14 -1.46 2.40
C LEU A 202 -12.73 -0.23 3.22
N VAL A 203 -11.66 0.44 2.80
CA VAL A 203 -11.24 1.71 3.38
C VAL A 203 -11.62 2.82 2.42
N ALA A 204 -12.41 3.77 2.91
CA ALA A 204 -12.73 5.01 2.21
C ALA A 204 -11.94 6.17 2.81
N THR A 205 -11.27 6.92 1.96
CA THR A 205 -10.41 8.05 2.34
C THR A 205 -10.44 9.10 1.22
N THR A 206 -9.53 10.08 1.25
CA THR A 206 -9.42 11.15 0.25
C THR A 206 -8.05 11.15 -0.43
N TYR A 207 -7.97 11.67 -1.65
CA TYR A 207 -6.71 11.89 -2.36
C TYR A 207 -5.89 13.02 -1.73
N ALA A 208 -6.54 14.13 -1.40
CA ALA A 208 -5.91 15.20 -0.63
C ALA A 208 -5.90 14.88 0.87
N THR A 209 -4.78 15.16 1.52
CA THR A 209 -4.61 15.07 2.97
C THR A 209 -5.54 16.06 3.69
N ASN A 210 -5.80 15.84 4.98
CA ASN A 210 -6.61 16.69 5.86
C ASN A 210 -8.02 17.04 5.34
N THR A 211 -8.52 16.27 4.36
CA THR A 211 -9.82 16.50 3.75
C THR A 211 -10.88 15.70 4.50
N ILE A 212 -11.99 16.37 4.80
CA ILE A 212 -13.13 15.82 5.53
C ILE A 212 -14.43 16.16 4.80
N GLY A 213 -15.47 15.36 5.00
CA GLY A 213 -16.73 15.57 4.32
C GLY A 213 -17.58 14.30 4.21
N PRO A 214 -18.84 14.47 3.80
CA PRO A 214 -19.75 13.35 3.60
C PRO A 214 -19.40 12.57 2.34
N PHE A 215 -19.64 11.27 2.36
CA PHE A 215 -19.50 10.42 1.18
C PHE A 215 -20.53 9.30 1.19
N THR A 216 -20.78 8.75 0.01
CA THR A 216 -21.58 7.55 -0.19
C THR A 216 -20.78 6.54 -1.01
N ILE A 217 -21.04 5.25 -0.79
CA ILE A 217 -20.45 4.13 -1.54
C ILE A 217 -21.60 3.28 -2.04
N THR A 218 -21.65 3.05 -3.35
CA THR A 218 -22.58 2.11 -3.98
C THR A 218 -21.84 0.84 -4.38
N ALA A 219 -22.25 -0.29 -3.82
CA ALA A 219 -21.86 -1.62 -4.29
C ALA A 219 -22.90 -2.16 -5.27
N THR A 220 -22.48 -2.64 -6.43
CA THR A 220 -23.31 -3.32 -7.42
C THR A 220 -22.77 -4.72 -7.67
N GLY A 221 -23.58 -5.76 -7.50
CA GLY A 221 -23.12 -7.15 -7.70
C GLY A 221 -24.22 -8.19 -7.73
N VAL A 222 -23.85 -9.45 -7.51
CA VAL A 222 -24.76 -10.62 -7.65
C VAL A 222 -25.79 -10.74 -6.53
N ALA A 223 -25.54 -10.12 -5.37
CA ALA A 223 -26.45 -10.08 -4.21
C ALA A 223 -26.16 -8.84 -3.36
N PRO A 224 -27.03 -8.41 -2.43
CA PRO A 224 -26.71 -7.33 -1.50
C PRO A 224 -25.45 -7.62 -0.65
N ILE A 225 -24.66 -6.57 -0.38
CA ILE A 225 -23.60 -6.57 0.64
C ILE A 225 -24.11 -5.85 1.88
N SER A 226 -23.89 -6.42 3.05
CA SER A 226 -24.09 -5.69 4.30
C SER A 226 -22.78 -5.01 4.69
N PHE A 227 -22.86 -3.71 4.95
CA PHE A 227 -21.74 -2.88 5.40
C PHE A 227 -21.77 -2.73 6.92
N SER A 228 -20.61 -2.79 7.56
CA SER A 228 -20.47 -2.50 8.99
C SER A 228 -19.24 -1.62 9.20
N SER A 229 -19.45 -0.39 9.67
CA SER A 229 -18.33 0.46 10.09
C SER A 229 -17.60 -0.24 11.22
N ILE A 230 -16.29 -0.33 11.11
CA ILE A 230 -15.44 -0.88 12.16
C ILE A 230 -14.46 0.21 12.58
N ASN A 231 -14.24 0.32 13.89
CA ASN A 231 -13.02 0.95 14.36
C ASN A 231 -11.92 -0.07 14.16
N VAL A 232 -10.91 0.30 13.37
CA VAL A 232 -9.72 -0.52 13.27
C VAL A 232 -8.99 -0.26 14.57
N SER A 233 -9.06 -1.21 15.49
CA SER A 233 -8.15 -1.24 16.63
C SER A 233 -6.76 -1.43 16.06
N SER A 234 -6.13 -0.36 15.59
CA SER A 234 -4.71 -0.30 15.79
C SER A 234 -4.55 -0.41 17.30
N SER A 235 -3.75 -1.36 17.76
CA SER A 235 -3.16 -1.28 19.10
C SER A 235 -2.27 -0.02 19.27
N SER A 236 -2.40 0.96 18.40
CA SER A 236 -1.60 2.17 18.24
C SER A 236 -2.46 3.23 17.56
N SER A 237 -3.27 3.97 18.32
CA SER A 237 -3.39 5.39 17.98
C SER A 237 -1.96 5.92 17.96
N PHE A 238 -1.49 6.49 16.85
CA PHE A 238 -0.17 7.10 16.82
C PHE A 238 -0.06 8.07 17.99
N VAL A 239 0.85 7.80 18.92
CA VAL A 239 1.08 8.67 20.06
C VAL A 239 1.94 9.82 19.56
N LEU A 240 1.36 11.01 19.52
CA LEU A 240 2.09 12.24 19.26
C LEU A 240 3.01 12.53 20.45
N SER A 241 4.29 12.72 20.18
CA SER A 241 5.24 13.28 21.14
C SER A 241 5.94 14.46 20.51
N GLN A 242 6.17 15.51 21.30
CA GLN A 242 6.78 16.74 20.82
C GLN A 242 7.82 17.23 21.81
N TYR A 243 8.91 17.77 21.27
CA TYR A 243 9.94 18.46 22.02
C TYR A 243 10.33 19.73 21.28
N SER A 244 10.53 20.85 21.98
CA SER A 244 10.89 22.12 21.36
C SER A 244 12.14 22.70 22.01
N SER A 245 13.01 23.29 21.19
CA SER A 245 14.25 23.93 21.62
C SER A 245 14.73 24.94 20.58
N ALA A 246 15.97 25.39 20.68
CA ALA A 246 16.61 26.28 19.71
C ALA A 246 18.08 25.94 19.53
N LEU A 247 18.56 26.06 18.30
CA LEU A 247 19.99 26.14 18.00
C LEU A 247 20.42 27.60 18.15
N ASN A 248 21.56 27.83 18.79
CA ASN A 248 22.15 29.15 18.97
C ASN A 248 23.68 29.06 18.85
N SER A 249 24.37 30.21 18.90
CA SER A 249 25.82 30.28 18.73
C SER A 249 26.63 29.54 19.82
N SER A 250 25.99 29.13 20.92
CA SER A 250 26.60 28.31 21.98
C SER A 250 26.28 26.83 21.84
N SER A 251 25.48 26.42 20.84
CA SER A 251 25.22 25.03 20.53
C SER A 251 26.51 24.33 20.09
N ALA A 252 26.59 23.03 20.35
CA ALA A 252 27.69 22.20 19.86
C ALA A 252 27.74 22.25 18.33
N THR A 253 28.95 22.18 17.77
CA THR A 253 29.14 22.17 16.32
C THR A 253 29.80 20.89 15.84
N TYR A 254 29.51 20.49 14.61
CA TYR A 254 30.17 19.37 13.97
C TYR A 254 30.34 19.59 12.48
N CYS A 255 31.30 18.88 11.90
CA CYS A 255 31.44 18.76 10.46
C CYS A 255 30.58 17.59 10.01
N ARG A 256 29.69 17.78 9.04
CA ARG A 256 28.78 16.73 8.56
C ARG A 256 29.48 15.61 7.78
N THR A 257 30.48 15.97 6.97
CA THR A 257 31.21 15.02 6.10
C THR A 257 32.40 14.36 6.80
N GLY A 258 32.74 14.79 8.02
CA GLY A 258 33.96 14.41 8.74
C GLY A 258 35.24 15.13 8.26
N ASN A 259 35.22 15.76 7.08
CA ASN A 259 36.34 16.54 6.52
C ASN A 259 35.84 17.91 6.06
N CYS A 260 35.88 18.89 6.96
CA CYS A 260 35.38 20.24 6.71
C CYS A 260 36.48 21.28 6.85
N SER A 261 36.39 22.33 6.03
CA SER A 261 37.05 23.60 6.28
C SER A 261 36.42 24.31 7.49
N SER A 262 37.08 25.36 8.01
CA SER A 262 36.62 26.08 9.20
C SER A 262 35.24 26.76 9.06
N SER A 263 34.70 26.89 7.84
CA SER A 263 33.40 27.52 7.54
C SER A 263 32.25 26.54 7.30
N GLU A 264 32.47 25.24 7.50
CA GLU A 264 31.48 24.18 7.21
C GLU A 264 31.02 23.44 8.48
N TYR A 265 31.00 24.17 9.61
CA TYR A 265 30.51 23.65 10.88
C TYR A 265 29.03 23.97 11.06
N TYR A 266 28.29 22.99 11.58
CA TYR A 266 26.85 23.08 11.78
C TYR A 266 26.53 22.99 13.26
N TYR A 267 25.70 23.91 13.76
CA TYR A 267 25.13 23.79 15.09
C TYR A 267 24.21 22.58 15.16
N PHE A 268 24.27 21.80 16.24
CA PHE A 268 23.39 20.66 16.42
C PHE A 268 22.94 20.50 17.87
N SER A 269 21.83 19.78 18.03
CA SER A 269 21.36 19.24 19.30
C SER A 269 21.24 17.72 19.17
N ALA A 270 21.78 17.00 20.14
CA ALA A 270 21.72 15.55 20.22
C ALA A 270 20.67 15.10 21.23
N PHE A 271 19.87 14.10 20.86
CA PHE A 271 18.81 13.55 21.70
C PHE A 271 18.92 12.04 21.74
N LEU A 272 19.00 11.47 22.93
CA LEU A 272 18.69 10.06 23.12
C LEU A 272 17.17 9.89 22.94
N ILE A 273 16.80 9.04 21.99
CA ILE A 273 15.40 8.66 21.76
C ILE A 273 15.09 7.51 22.71
N ASN A 274 14.12 7.72 23.60
CA ASN A 274 13.59 6.69 24.46
C ASN A 274 12.12 6.42 24.12
N VAL A 275 11.81 5.19 23.71
CA VAL A 275 10.45 4.75 23.38
C VAL A 275 10.01 3.64 24.33
N ASN A 276 8.71 3.55 24.60
CA ASN A 276 8.15 2.50 25.46
C ASN A 276 7.57 1.31 24.69
N THR A 277 7.47 1.41 23.36
CA THR A 277 6.93 0.37 22.48
C THR A 277 7.83 0.24 21.26
N SER A 278 8.30 -0.97 20.94
CA SER A 278 9.04 -1.18 19.68
C SER A 278 8.09 -1.06 18.49
N GLY A 279 8.54 -0.45 17.40
CA GLY A 279 7.74 -0.35 16.19
C GLY A 279 8.22 0.73 15.23
N TYR A 280 7.43 1.01 14.19
CA TYR A 280 7.72 2.06 13.24
C TYR A 280 7.33 3.43 13.80
N TYR A 281 8.30 4.34 13.81
CA TYR A 281 8.13 5.72 14.21
C TYR A 281 8.45 6.63 13.03
N THR A 282 7.69 7.71 12.95
CA THR A 282 8.09 8.89 12.19
C THR A 282 8.59 9.96 13.14
N ILE A 283 9.75 10.53 12.86
CA ILE A 283 10.36 11.62 13.62
C ILE A 283 10.74 12.72 12.63
N GLY A 284 10.10 13.89 12.76
CA GLY A 284 10.35 15.03 11.90
C GLY A 284 10.54 16.33 12.69
N SER A 285 10.78 17.41 11.96
CA SER A 285 10.93 18.76 12.53
C SER A 285 9.80 19.70 12.10
N GLN A 286 9.65 20.77 12.89
CA GLN A 286 8.91 21.96 12.52
C GLN A 286 9.69 23.20 12.94
N SER A 287 10.06 24.03 11.97
CA SER A 287 10.86 25.23 12.16
C SER A 287 10.65 26.22 11.00
N ASN A 288 11.09 27.46 11.20
CA ASN A 288 11.31 28.41 10.11
C ASN A 288 12.69 28.24 9.46
N MET A 289 13.57 27.44 10.06
CA MET A 289 14.85 27.06 9.50
C MET A 289 14.69 25.90 8.52
N ASP A 290 15.65 25.80 7.61
CA ASP A 290 15.90 24.60 6.84
C ASP A 290 16.63 23.58 7.73
N THR A 291 15.95 22.51 8.12
CA THR A 291 16.42 21.57 9.15
C THR A 291 16.89 20.27 8.56
N TYR A 292 17.85 19.62 9.22
CA TYR A 292 18.40 18.33 8.82
C TYR A 292 18.42 17.39 10.03
N GLY A 293 17.92 16.18 9.86
CA GLY A 293 17.87 15.15 10.88
C GLY A 293 18.75 13.95 10.55
N TYR A 294 19.38 13.37 11.57
CA TYR A 294 20.13 12.11 11.47
C TYR A 294 19.76 11.18 12.61
N ILE A 295 19.61 9.89 12.33
CA ILE A 295 19.51 8.84 13.34
C ILE A 295 20.81 8.05 13.37
N TYR A 296 21.30 7.81 14.58
CA TYR A 296 22.43 6.93 14.87
C TYR A 296 21.98 5.78 15.75
N SER A 297 22.57 4.60 15.53
CA SER A 297 22.51 3.50 16.51
C SER A 297 23.62 3.66 17.54
N ILE A 298 23.34 3.31 18.79
CA ILE A 298 24.29 3.19 19.90
C ILE A 298 24.89 4.53 20.38
N SER A 299 25.61 5.25 19.52
CA SER A 299 26.33 6.49 19.85
C SER A 299 26.58 7.38 18.63
N PHE A 300 26.63 8.69 18.86
CA PHE A 300 27.07 9.71 17.90
C PHE A 300 28.44 10.25 18.31
N ASN A 301 29.32 10.49 17.34
CA ASN A 301 30.61 11.13 17.56
C ASN A 301 30.81 12.22 16.50
N ALA A 302 30.88 13.48 16.94
CA ALA A 302 31.01 14.65 16.08
C ALA A 302 32.31 14.67 15.23
N SER A 303 33.36 13.95 15.65
CA SER A 303 34.61 13.83 14.89
C SER A 303 34.54 12.79 13.77
N VAL A 304 33.60 11.85 13.85
CA VAL A 304 33.38 10.79 12.84
C VAL A 304 31.87 10.64 12.59
N PRO A 305 31.22 11.68 12.07
CA PRO A 305 29.75 11.79 11.98
C PRO A 305 29.10 10.74 11.08
N LEU A 306 29.85 10.04 10.24
CA LEU A 306 29.29 8.98 9.39
C LEU A 306 29.25 7.62 10.10
N GLN A 307 29.92 7.49 11.25
CA GLN A 307 29.94 6.26 12.02
C GLN A 307 28.59 6.03 12.72
N ASN A 308 28.05 4.82 12.60
CA ASN A 308 26.78 4.36 13.19
C ASN A 308 25.52 5.08 12.70
N MET A 309 25.63 5.94 11.68
CA MET A 309 24.48 6.59 11.06
C MET A 309 23.58 5.54 10.41
N MET A 310 22.29 5.59 10.70
CA MET A 310 21.27 4.66 10.18
C MET A 310 20.40 5.31 9.11
N ALA A 311 20.00 6.55 9.34
CA ALA A 311 19.10 7.28 8.47
C ALA A 311 19.36 8.78 8.58
N TYR A 312 19.01 9.52 7.54
CA TYR A 312 19.11 10.96 7.50
C TYR A 312 18.04 11.54 6.56
N SER A 313 17.67 12.79 6.76
CA SER A 313 16.67 13.51 5.95
C SER A 313 16.86 15.02 6.15
N ASP A 314 16.61 15.81 5.10
CA ASP A 314 16.55 17.28 5.14
C ASP A 314 15.16 17.81 4.78
N ASP A 315 14.55 17.29 3.71
CA ASP A 315 13.34 17.91 3.14
C ASP A 315 12.13 16.97 3.05
N ASP A 316 12.23 15.72 3.49
CA ASP A 316 11.14 14.73 3.34
C ASP A 316 9.90 15.07 4.18
N GLY A 317 10.01 15.99 5.14
CA GLY A 317 8.88 16.55 5.90
C GLY A 317 8.12 17.65 5.15
N GLY A 318 8.61 18.09 3.99
CA GLY A 318 8.12 19.27 3.29
C GLY A 318 8.49 20.57 4.00
N ASN A 319 8.32 21.71 3.33
CA ASN A 319 8.65 23.04 3.88
C ASN A 319 10.06 23.12 4.51
N ARG A 320 11.04 22.42 3.93
CA ARG A 320 12.44 22.36 4.40
C ARG A 320 12.63 21.72 5.77
N GLN A 321 11.76 20.76 6.10
CA GLN A 321 11.79 20.02 7.36
C GLN A 321 12.20 18.58 7.13
N PHE A 322 13.04 18.04 8.01
CA PHE A 322 13.41 16.64 7.92
C PHE A 322 12.25 15.75 8.36
N SER A 323 12.23 14.54 7.83
CA SER A 323 11.33 13.49 8.29
C SER A 323 11.95 12.12 8.12
N LEU A 324 12.01 11.38 9.22
CA LEU A 324 12.69 10.09 9.32
C LEU A 324 11.67 9.03 9.71
N TYR A 325 11.47 8.03 8.85
CA TYR A 325 10.61 6.88 9.10
C TYR A 325 11.44 5.61 9.31
N LEU A 326 11.40 5.04 10.50
CA LEU A 326 12.21 3.87 10.84
C LEU A 326 11.61 3.03 11.96
N PHE A 327 12.01 1.76 12.01
CA PHE A 327 11.71 0.89 13.14
C PHE A 327 12.66 1.20 14.31
N ILE A 328 12.09 1.52 15.47
CA ILE A 328 12.82 1.76 16.72
C ILE A 328 12.55 0.58 17.67
N ASP A 329 13.60 -0.11 18.07
CA ASP A 329 13.54 -1.20 19.05
C ASP A 329 13.83 -0.68 20.46
N THR A 330 12.95 -0.95 21.42
CA THR A 330 13.11 -0.57 22.84
C THR A 330 14.40 -1.10 23.48
N THR A 331 15.03 -2.12 22.91
CA THR A 331 16.28 -2.72 23.41
C THR A 331 17.55 -2.06 22.83
N ILE A 332 17.41 -1.22 21.81
CA ILE A 332 18.51 -0.55 21.13
C ILE A 332 18.51 0.94 21.49
N LYS A 333 19.70 1.51 21.68
CA LYS A 333 19.86 2.96 21.87
C LYS A 333 19.87 3.66 20.51
N TYR A 334 19.08 4.73 20.38
CA TYR A 334 19.07 5.58 19.19
C TYR A 334 19.34 7.03 19.56
N ILE A 335 20.14 7.71 18.76
CA ILE A 335 20.42 9.13 18.92
C ILE A 335 19.91 9.88 17.70
N LEU A 336 19.06 10.87 17.92
CA LEU A 336 18.68 11.87 16.93
C LEU A 336 19.65 13.06 17.01
N ILE A 337 20.22 13.44 15.88
CA ILE A 337 20.87 14.74 15.71
C ILE A 337 19.94 15.63 14.91
N ALA A 338 19.50 16.73 15.51
CA ALA A 338 18.78 17.80 14.83
C ALA A 338 19.75 18.95 14.55
N THR A 339 19.87 19.34 13.29
CA THR A 339 20.76 20.40 12.81
C THR A 339 20.08 21.18 11.67
N THR A 340 20.83 22.03 10.97
CA THR A 340 20.35 22.87 9.86
C THR A 340 21.00 22.47 8.54
N TYR A 341 20.32 22.70 7.41
CA TYR A 341 20.91 22.43 6.10
C TYR A 341 22.13 23.31 5.81
N ALA A 342 22.05 24.60 6.14
CA ALA A 342 23.14 25.58 6.00
C ALA A 342 23.96 25.70 7.29
N SER A 343 25.27 25.97 7.16
CA SER A 343 26.16 26.26 8.28
C SER A 343 25.78 27.56 8.97
N ASP A 344 26.24 27.72 10.22
CA ASP A 344 26.02 28.90 11.07
C ASP A 344 24.56 29.35 11.27
N THR A 345 23.60 28.50 10.93
CA THR A 345 22.17 28.80 11.04
C THR A 345 21.67 28.50 12.44
N VAL A 346 20.92 29.44 13.01
CA VAL A 346 20.37 29.38 14.37
C VAL A 346 18.88 29.69 14.34
N GLY A 347 18.15 29.21 15.35
CA GLY A 347 16.70 29.41 15.42
C GLY A 347 15.99 28.35 16.24
N ALA A 348 14.71 28.61 16.50
CA ALA A 348 13.85 27.69 17.22
C ALA A 348 13.39 26.54 16.32
N PHE A 349 13.24 25.35 16.90
CA PHE A 349 12.69 24.18 16.22
C PHE A 349 11.87 23.34 17.19
N SER A 350 10.94 22.57 16.65
CA SER A 350 10.31 21.45 17.34
C SER A 350 10.67 20.15 16.64
N ILE A 351 10.86 19.09 17.43
CA ILE A 351 10.87 17.70 16.98
C ILE A 351 9.49 17.15 17.27
N ILE A 352 8.87 16.52 16.28
CA ILE A 352 7.55 15.92 16.36
C ILE A 352 7.71 14.45 15.98
N SER A 353 7.11 13.56 16.76
CA SER A 353 7.10 12.15 16.44
C SER A 353 5.74 11.51 16.57
N TYR A 354 5.48 10.56 15.67
CA TYR A 354 4.30 9.71 15.64
C TYR A 354 4.76 8.25 15.67
N GLY A 355 4.15 7.44 16.53
CA GLY A 355 4.45 6.00 16.55
C GLY A 355 3.56 5.23 17.51
N PRO A 356 3.81 3.92 17.70
CA PRO A 356 2.97 3.05 18.52
C PRO A 356 3.06 3.30 20.03
N GLY A 357 3.95 4.18 20.47
CA GLY A 357 4.14 4.53 21.88
C GLY A 357 4.71 5.94 22.01
N SER A 358 4.76 6.48 23.24
CA SER A 358 5.32 7.81 23.49
C SER A 358 6.83 7.83 23.27
N VAL A 359 7.34 8.93 22.75
CA VAL A 359 8.78 9.19 22.60
C VAL A 359 9.21 10.26 23.59
N GLN A 360 10.29 9.98 24.33
CA GLN A 360 10.99 10.98 25.12
C GLN A 360 12.31 11.34 24.44
N PHE A 361 12.50 12.63 24.18
CA PHE A 361 13.76 13.18 23.65
C PHE A 361 14.61 13.70 24.81
N ILE A 362 15.67 12.98 25.14
CA ILE A 362 16.56 13.33 26.26
C ILE A 362 17.82 13.96 25.69
N ILE A 363 18.01 15.27 25.92
CA ILE A 363 19.20 16.00 25.47
C ILE A 363 20.47 15.30 25.96
N GLN A 364 21.40 15.06 25.03
CA GLN A 364 22.78 14.70 25.32
C GLN A 364 23.61 15.98 25.30
N GLN A 365 24.30 16.26 26.40
CA GLN A 365 25.21 17.41 26.53
C GLN A 365 26.61 17.06 26.02
#